data_AF-A0A7W0LWS2-F1
#
_entry.id   AF-A0A7W0LWS2-F1
#
_cell.length_a   1.000
_cell.length_b   1.000
_cell.length_c   1.000
_cell.angle_alpha   90.00
_cell.angle_beta   90.00
_cell.angle_gamma   90.00
#
_symmetry.space_group_name_H-M   'P 1'
#
loop_
_entity.id
_entity.type
_entity.pdbx_description
1 polymer ?
#
loop_
_entity_poly.entity_id
_entity_poly.type
_entity_poly.pdbx_seq_one_letter_code
_entity_poly.pdbx_strand_id
1 'polypeptide(L)'
;MAVKDPAPTKNASPSREAGVRPRLKSRYQAEIVGQLQKRFRYSNVMEVPRVEKVTLNMGVGEAKQDSKMLDAAQEQLATIAGQKPNVRRARQSIAAFKLREEMPVGLSVTLRDARMWEFLDRLMSIAIPRIRDFRGLNPRSFDGRGNWSMGVREQIIFPEIDYDAIDQVRGLDITITTSAKTDEEGFALLLALGMPFQEEGRPGQVDEAAEAEEEERRHEEARARAEAEQAALDQLKEENPEAYQKPERPEEGDEAADGETPASKTEEGSE
;
A
#
# COMPACT_ATOMS: atom_id res chain seq x y z
N MET A 1 -38.96 -32.59 -62.64
CA MET A 1 -38.20 -31.48 -62.01
C MET A 1 -38.84 -31.20 -60.67
N ALA A 2 -38.34 -31.84 -59.60
CA ALA A 2 -38.86 -31.66 -58.25
C ALA A 2 -38.03 -30.59 -57.55
N VAL A 3 -38.68 -29.48 -57.20
CA VAL A 3 -38.12 -28.38 -56.43
C VAL A 3 -37.88 -28.89 -55.01
N LYS A 4 -36.62 -28.90 -54.58
CA LYS A 4 -36.20 -29.30 -53.24
C LYS A 4 -36.27 -28.08 -52.34
N ASP A 5 -37.27 -28.05 -51.46
CA ASP A 5 -37.38 -27.04 -50.40
C ASP A 5 -36.14 -27.07 -49.49
N PRO A 6 -35.57 -25.92 -49.11
CA PRO A 6 -34.47 -25.87 -48.17
C PRO A 6 -34.99 -26.08 -46.73
N ALA A 7 -34.35 -27.01 -46.01
CA ALA A 7 -34.66 -27.36 -44.63
C ALA A 7 -34.51 -26.16 -43.67
N PRO A 8 -35.28 -26.11 -42.57
CA PRO A 8 -35.21 -25.02 -41.60
C PRO A 8 -33.95 -25.14 -40.73
N THR A 9 -33.07 -24.13 -40.82
CA THR A 9 -31.92 -23.94 -39.93
C THR A 9 -32.39 -23.58 -38.52
N LYS A 10 -32.68 -24.59 -37.70
CA LYS A 10 -32.68 -24.46 -36.24
C LYS A 10 -31.23 -24.55 -35.77
N ASN A 11 -30.63 -23.41 -35.44
CA ASN A 11 -29.58 -23.23 -34.44
C ASN A 11 -29.30 -21.73 -34.27
N ALA A 12 -30.32 -20.98 -33.83
CA ALA A 12 -30.06 -19.74 -33.12
C ALA A 12 -29.62 -20.16 -31.72
N SER A 13 -28.32 -20.08 -31.47
CA SER A 13 -27.75 -20.16 -30.12
C SER A 13 -28.52 -19.18 -29.22
N PRO A 14 -28.90 -19.58 -27.98
CA PRO A 14 -29.57 -18.68 -27.07
C PRO A 14 -28.63 -17.49 -26.86
N SER A 15 -29.11 -16.31 -27.27
CA SER A 15 -28.47 -15.04 -26.97
C SER A 15 -28.13 -15.04 -25.49
N ARG A 16 -26.82 -15.01 -25.17
CA ARG A 16 -26.33 -14.82 -23.80
C ARG A 16 -27.11 -13.63 -23.24
N GLU A 17 -27.90 -13.88 -22.20
CA GLU A 17 -28.60 -12.84 -21.46
C GLU A 17 -27.65 -11.66 -21.28
N ALA A 18 -28.10 -10.48 -21.70
CA ALA A 18 -27.30 -9.27 -21.64
C ALA A 18 -26.78 -9.09 -20.20
N GLY A 19 -25.51 -9.44 -19.99
CA GLY A 19 -24.94 -9.53 -18.66
C GLY A 19 -25.20 -8.24 -17.90
N VAL A 20 -25.85 -8.36 -16.74
CA VAL A 20 -26.16 -7.24 -15.86
C VAL A 20 -24.89 -6.42 -15.69
N ARG A 21 -24.91 -5.16 -16.13
CA ARG A 21 -23.74 -4.28 -15.98
C ARG A 21 -23.54 -4.06 -14.48
N PRO A 22 -22.35 -4.37 -13.93
CA PRO A 22 -22.10 -4.15 -12.52
C PRO A 22 -22.38 -2.68 -12.16
N ARG A 23 -23.08 -2.46 -11.06
CA ARG A 23 -23.49 -1.12 -10.60
C ARG A 23 -22.29 -0.17 -10.51
N LEU A 24 -21.21 -0.62 -9.87
CA LEU A 24 -19.96 0.15 -9.77
C LEU A 24 -19.33 0.49 -11.11
N LYS A 25 -19.37 -0.43 -12.09
CA LYS A 25 -18.84 -0.17 -13.42
C LYS A 25 -19.61 0.94 -14.12
N SER A 26 -20.93 0.96 -13.96
CA SER A 26 -21.78 2.00 -14.53
C SER A 26 -21.52 3.36 -13.87
N ARG A 27 -21.40 3.40 -12.55
CA ARG A 27 -21.04 4.61 -11.78
C ARG A 27 -19.65 5.14 -12.16
N TYR A 28 -18.67 4.25 -12.34
CA TYR A 28 -17.33 4.61 -12.77
C TYR A 28 -17.36 5.36 -14.11
N GLN A 29 -18.06 4.83 -15.09
CA GLN A 29 -18.14 5.43 -16.44
C GLN A 29 -18.94 6.73 -16.46
N ALA A 30 -20.04 6.82 -15.70
CA ALA A 30 -20.95 7.96 -15.74
C ALA A 30 -20.43 9.17 -14.95
N GLU A 31 -19.83 8.95 -13.78
CA GLU A 31 -19.52 10.01 -12.81
C GLU A 31 -18.02 10.14 -12.56
N ILE A 32 -17.36 9.03 -12.21
CA ILE A 32 -16.01 9.04 -11.67
C ILE A 32 -14.97 9.44 -12.72
N VAL A 33 -15.12 8.95 -13.96
CA VAL A 33 -14.22 9.33 -15.07
C VAL A 33 -14.20 10.84 -15.27
N GLY A 34 -15.37 11.49 -15.27
CA GLY A 34 -15.47 12.94 -15.42
C GLY A 34 -14.90 13.72 -14.24
N GLN A 35 -15.03 13.20 -13.02
CA GLN A 35 -14.45 13.81 -11.81
C GLN A 35 -12.92 13.72 -11.83
N LEU A 36 -12.36 12.55 -12.14
CA LEU A 36 -10.91 12.33 -12.18
C LEU A 36 -10.27 13.14 -13.32
N GLN A 37 -10.89 13.19 -14.49
CA GLN A 37 -10.41 13.99 -15.61
C GLN A 37 -10.33 15.48 -15.26
N LYS A 38 -11.32 16.02 -14.55
CA LYS A 38 -11.31 17.42 -14.09
C LYS A 38 -10.26 17.67 -13.01
N ARG A 39 -10.12 16.75 -12.05
CA ARG A 39 -9.18 16.87 -10.93
C ARG A 39 -7.72 16.88 -11.39
N PHE A 40 -7.34 15.92 -12.23
CA PHE A 40 -5.96 15.75 -12.69
C PHE A 40 -5.68 16.38 -14.07
N ARG A 41 -6.71 16.99 -14.69
CA ARG A 41 -6.61 17.70 -15.97
C ARG A 41 -6.00 16.84 -17.09
N TYR A 42 -6.38 15.57 -17.17
CA TYR A 42 -5.88 14.67 -18.22
C TYR A 42 -6.26 15.18 -19.61
N SER A 43 -5.28 15.09 -20.52
CA SER A 43 -5.44 15.49 -21.91
C SER A 43 -6.33 14.52 -22.69
N ASN A 44 -6.29 13.25 -22.30
CA ASN A 44 -6.99 12.17 -22.97
C ASN A 44 -7.85 11.37 -21.98
N VAL A 45 -9.06 10.99 -22.41
CA VAL A 45 -9.98 10.18 -21.61
C VAL A 45 -9.38 8.81 -21.27
N MET A 46 -8.52 8.28 -22.14
CA MET A 46 -7.85 6.99 -21.94
C MET A 46 -6.72 7.04 -20.90
N GLU A 47 -6.28 8.22 -20.48
CA GLU A 47 -5.28 8.39 -19.40
C GLU A 47 -5.90 8.24 -18.01
N VAL A 48 -7.23 8.32 -17.90
CA VAL A 48 -7.92 8.24 -16.62
C VAL A 48 -7.67 6.88 -15.97
N PRO A 49 -7.20 6.84 -14.71
CA PRO A 49 -6.95 5.60 -13.99
C PRO A 49 -8.17 4.69 -13.93
N ARG A 50 -7.94 3.38 -14.10
CA ARG A 50 -8.95 2.33 -13.99
C ARG A 50 -8.44 1.17 -13.16
N VAL A 51 -9.35 0.40 -12.59
CA VAL A 51 -9.00 -0.88 -11.95
C VAL A 51 -8.80 -1.94 -13.03
N GLU A 52 -7.65 -2.59 -13.05
CA GLU A 52 -7.31 -3.60 -14.07
C GLU A 52 -7.63 -5.02 -13.62
N LYS A 53 -7.30 -5.32 -12.36
CA LYS A 53 -7.54 -6.64 -11.75
C LYS A 53 -7.59 -6.50 -10.24
N VAL A 54 -8.28 -7.45 -9.61
CA VAL A 54 -8.19 -7.68 -8.16
C VAL A 54 -7.65 -9.09 -7.96
N THR A 55 -6.58 -9.21 -7.19
CA THR A 55 -5.98 -10.49 -6.85
C THR A 55 -6.26 -10.79 -5.39
N LEU A 56 -6.82 -11.97 -5.14
CA LEU A 56 -7.00 -12.51 -3.80
C LEU A 56 -5.97 -13.60 -3.58
N ASN A 57 -5.30 -13.56 -2.44
CA ASN A 57 -4.28 -14.53 -2.06
C ASN A 57 -4.53 -15.00 -0.63
N MET A 58 -4.50 -16.32 -0.44
CA MET A 58 -4.69 -16.96 0.86
C MET A 58 -3.50 -17.88 1.14
N GLY A 59 -2.74 -17.56 2.18
CA GLY A 59 -1.69 -18.43 2.69
C GLY A 59 -2.28 -19.52 3.57
N VAL A 60 -2.01 -20.78 3.25
CA VAL A 60 -2.48 -21.93 4.05
C VAL A 60 -1.27 -22.74 4.46
N GLY A 61 -0.57 -22.29 5.52
CA GLY A 61 0.69 -22.91 5.96
C GLY A 61 0.56 -24.37 6.41
N GLU A 62 -0.64 -24.78 6.82
CA GLU A 62 -0.99 -26.14 7.23
C GLU A 62 -1.27 -27.09 6.06
N ALA A 63 -1.43 -26.56 4.83
CA ALA A 63 -1.70 -27.34 3.62
C ALA A 63 -0.61 -28.37 3.28
N LYS A 64 0.58 -28.22 3.86
CA LYS A 64 1.69 -29.17 3.71
C LYS A 64 1.48 -30.48 4.47
N GLN A 65 0.62 -30.48 5.50
CA GLN A 65 0.35 -31.63 6.35
C GLN A 65 -1.00 -32.27 6.02
N ASP A 66 -2.01 -31.46 5.73
CA ASP A 66 -3.37 -31.93 5.42
C ASP A 66 -3.88 -31.29 4.12
N SER A 67 -4.14 -32.13 3.12
CA SER A 67 -4.73 -31.70 1.85
C SER A 67 -6.19 -31.28 1.99
N LYS A 68 -6.92 -31.80 3.00
CA LYS A 68 -8.33 -31.45 3.21
C LYS A 68 -8.50 -29.98 3.61
N MET A 69 -7.58 -29.45 4.41
CA MET A 69 -7.56 -28.03 4.78
C MET A 69 -7.39 -27.13 3.56
N LEU A 70 -6.61 -27.58 2.58
CA LEU A 70 -6.44 -26.86 1.32
C LEU A 70 -7.70 -26.93 0.45
N ASP A 71 -8.36 -28.07 0.39
CA ASP A 71 -9.61 -28.24 -0.37
C ASP A 71 -10.73 -27.37 0.22
N ALA A 72 -10.87 -27.35 1.55
CA ALA A 72 -11.83 -26.48 2.25
C ALA A 72 -11.54 -24.99 1.99
N ALA A 73 -10.28 -24.57 2.07
CA ALA A 73 -9.88 -23.20 1.74
C ALA A 73 -10.13 -22.86 0.26
N GLN A 74 -9.96 -23.83 -0.65
CA GLN A 74 -10.23 -23.66 -2.07
C GLN A 74 -11.72 -23.43 -2.33
N GLU A 75 -12.59 -24.19 -1.66
CA GLU A 75 -14.04 -24.05 -1.76
C GLU A 75 -14.51 -22.70 -1.18
N GLN A 76 -14.05 -22.32 0.01
CA GLN A 76 -14.38 -21.02 0.62
C GLN A 76 -13.97 -19.85 -0.28
N LEU A 77 -12.74 -19.86 -0.79
CA LEU A 77 -12.27 -18.81 -1.69
C LEU A 77 -12.99 -18.84 -3.05
N ALA A 78 -13.39 -20.02 -3.54
CA ALA A 78 -14.21 -20.14 -4.75
C ALA A 78 -15.58 -19.50 -4.56
N THR A 79 -16.21 -19.70 -3.41
CA THR A 79 -17.49 -19.09 -3.04
C THR A 79 -17.38 -17.56 -2.97
N ILE A 80 -16.34 -17.04 -2.32
CA ILE A 80 -16.09 -15.59 -2.23
C ILE A 80 -15.86 -14.98 -3.61
N ALA A 81 -14.99 -15.60 -4.42
CA ALA A 81 -14.55 -15.06 -5.71
C ALA A 81 -15.52 -15.36 -6.88
N GLY A 82 -16.42 -16.34 -6.71
CA GLY A 82 -17.23 -16.92 -7.78
C GLY A 82 -16.38 -17.63 -8.87
N GLN A 83 -15.12 -17.95 -8.56
CA GLN A 83 -14.15 -18.53 -9.50
C GLN A 83 -13.23 -19.50 -8.78
N LYS A 84 -12.97 -20.67 -9.37
CA LYS A 84 -12.06 -21.67 -8.80
C LYS A 84 -10.63 -21.10 -8.65
N PRO A 85 -10.07 -21.07 -7.42
CA PRO A 85 -8.72 -20.59 -7.16
C PRO A 85 -7.65 -21.54 -7.70
N ASN A 86 -6.50 -20.97 -8.06
CA ASN A 86 -5.31 -21.73 -8.43
C ASN A 86 -4.47 -22.05 -7.19
N VAL A 87 -3.99 -23.30 -7.10
CA VAL A 87 -3.09 -23.76 -6.03
C VAL A 87 -1.68 -23.25 -6.30
N ARG A 88 -1.12 -22.51 -5.34
CA ARG A 88 0.26 -22.01 -5.38
C ARG A 88 1.17 -23.02 -4.71
N ARG A 89 2.12 -23.53 -5.48
CA ARG A 89 3.16 -24.45 -5.02
C ARG A 89 4.46 -23.71 -4.73
N ALA A 90 5.23 -24.26 -3.79
CA ALA A 90 6.54 -23.76 -3.42
C ALA A 90 7.53 -23.86 -4.59
N ARG A 91 8.23 -22.77 -4.89
CA ARG A 91 9.27 -22.72 -5.94
C ARG A 91 10.63 -23.18 -5.47
N GLN A 92 10.89 -23.13 -4.16
CA GLN A 92 12.18 -23.43 -3.55
C GLN A 92 11.97 -24.21 -2.26
N SER A 93 12.90 -25.12 -1.99
CA SER A 93 12.93 -25.89 -0.75
C SER A 93 13.62 -25.09 0.35
N ILE A 94 12.94 -24.88 1.48
CA ILE A 94 13.47 -24.13 2.62
C ILE A 94 13.25 -24.95 3.90
N ALA A 95 14.35 -25.40 4.51
CA ALA A 95 14.33 -26.27 5.68
C ALA A 95 13.66 -25.62 6.90
N ALA A 96 13.87 -24.31 7.13
CA ALA A 96 13.29 -23.57 8.26
C ALA A 96 11.76 -23.64 8.29
N PHE A 97 11.11 -23.59 7.12
CA PHE A 97 9.65 -23.68 6.99
C PHE A 97 9.16 -25.12 6.80
N LYS A 98 10.08 -26.10 6.78
CA LYS A 98 9.81 -27.52 6.47
C LYS A 98 9.09 -27.67 5.11
N LEU A 99 9.51 -26.87 4.11
CA LEU A 99 8.93 -26.86 2.77
C LEU A 99 9.88 -27.51 1.78
N ARG A 100 9.32 -28.31 0.87
CA ARG A 100 9.99 -28.83 -0.32
C ARG A 100 9.38 -28.20 -1.57
N GLU A 101 10.13 -28.20 -2.66
CA GLU A 101 9.64 -27.81 -3.99
C GLU A 101 8.35 -28.55 -4.36
N GLU A 102 7.48 -27.87 -5.11
CA GLU A 102 6.18 -28.34 -5.57
C GLU A 102 5.14 -28.63 -4.47
N MET A 103 5.47 -28.46 -3.19
CA MET A 103 4.47 -28.58 -2.12
C MET A 103 3.45 -27.43 -2.20
N PRO A 104 2.14 -27.68 -1.96
CA PRO A 104 1.16 -26.63 -1.92
C PRO A 104 1.35 -25.75 -0.67
N VAL A 105 1.27 -24.43 -0.86
CA VAL A 105 1.48 -23.42 0.19
C VAL A 105 0.27 -22.50 0.36
N GLY A 106 -0.47 -22.26 -0.72
CA GLY A 106 -1.60 -21.35 -0.68
C GLY A 106 -2.46 -21.37 -1.93
N LEU A 107 -3.40 -20.45 -1.98
CA LEU A 107 -4.40 -20.32 -3.03
C LEU A 107 -4.40 -18.89 -3.54
N SER A 108 -4.62 -18.72 -4.84
CA SER A 108 -4.68 -17.40 -5.45
C SER A 108 -5.71 -17.39 -6.56
N VAL A 109 -6.48 -16.30 -6.62
CA VAL A 109 -7.46 -16.05 -7.69
C VAL A 109 -7.30 -14.63 -8.18
N THR A 110 -7.38 -14.44 -9.49
CA THR A 110 -7.34 -13.12 -10.11
C THR A 110 -8.67 -12.86 -10.80
N LEU A 111 -9.35 -11.81 -10.34
CA LEU A 111 -10.62 -11.35 -10.88
C LEU A 111 -10.38 -10.21 -11.87
N ARG A 112 -11.10 -10.25 -12.99
CA ARG A 112 -11.10 -9.23 -14.04
C ARG A 112 -12.53 -8.97 -14.50
N ASP A 113 -12.72 -7.86 -15.21
CA ASP A 113 -13.98 -7.47 -15.83
C ASP A 113 -15.16 -7.47 -14.84
N ALA A 114 -16.29 -8.10 -15.19
CA ALA A 114 -17.53 -8.03 -14.41
C ALA A 114 -17.36 -8.57 -12.99
N ARG A 115 -16.70 -9.73 -12.84
CA ARG A 115 -16.48 -10.38 -11.53
C ARG A 115 -15.67 -9.52 -10.58
N MET A 116 -14.70 -8.78 -11.12
CA MET A 116 -13.90 -7.83 -10.34
C MET A 116 -14.76 -6.70 -9.79
N TRP A 117 -15.61 -6.09 -10.63
CA TRP A 117 -16.50 -5.01 -10.21
C TRP A 117 -17.55 -5.47 -9.19
N GLU A 118 -18.11 -6.66 -9.37
CA GLU A 118 -19.04 -7.27 -8.40
C GLU A 118 -18.36 -7.60 -7.07
N PHE A 119 -17.14 -8.13 -7.11
CA PHE A 119 -16.36 -8.38 -5.90
C PHE A 119 -16.05 -7.09 -5.15
N LEU A 120 -15.61 -6.03 -5.84
CA LEU A 120 -15.35 -4.73 -5.21
C LEU A 120 -16.62 -4.12 -4.59
N ASP A 121 -17.77 -4.27 -5.24
CA ASP A 121 -19.05 -3.78 -4.70
C ASP A 121 -19.42 -4.48 -3.40
N ARG A 122 -19.32 -5.81 -3.39
CA ARG A 122 -19.55 -6.62 -2.18
C ARG A 122 -18.53 -6.32 -1.09
N LEU A 123 -17.25 -6.14 -1.45
CA LEU A 123 -16.17 -5.83 -0.51
C LEU A 123 -16.45 -4.50 0.20
N MET A 124 -16.75 -3.44 -0.54
CA MET A 124 -16.98 -2.10 0.02
C MET A 124 -18.31 -1.98 0.76
N SER A 125 -19.40 -2.49 0.16
CA SER A 125 -20.74 -2.27 0.69
C SER A 125 -21.11 -3.23 1.83
N ILE A 126 -20.53 -4.44 1.88
CA ILE A 126 -20.95 -5.49 2.80
C ILE A 126 -19.80 -6.00 3.66
N ALA A 127 -18.66 -6.37 3.06
CA ALA A 127 -17.61 -7.08 3.79
C ALA A 127 -16.81 -6.16 4.74
N ILE A 128 -16.38 -4.98 4.27
CA ILE A 128 -15.59 -4.04 5.08
C ILE A 128 -16.33 -3.59 6.35
N PRO A 129 -17.61 -3.19 6.31
CA PRO A 129 -18.37 -2.84 7.52
C PRO A 129 -18.50 -3.96 8.55
N ARG A 130 -18.33 -5.23 8.15
CA ARG A 130 -18.38 -6.40 9.04
C ARG A 130 -17.03 -6.73 9.70
N ILE A 131 -15.97 -6.00 9.38
CA ILE A 131 -14.67 -6.15 10.05
C ILE A 131 -14.80 -5.71 11.50
N ARG A 132 -14.36 -6.55 12.44
CA ARG A 132 -14.32 -6.21 13.87
C ARG A 132 -13.40 -5.00 14.10
N ASP A 133 -13.87 -4.04 14.88
CA ASP A 133 -13.14 -2.80 15.21
C ASP A 133 -12.67 -2.00 13.98
N PHE A 134 -13.52 -1.92 12.95
CA PHE A 134 -13.21 -1.17 11.74
C PHE A 134 -13.12 0.35 12.01
N ARG A 135 -11.92 0.91 11.81
CA ARG A 135 -11.65 2.36 11.94
C ARG A 135 -11.39 3.06 10.61
N GLY A 136 -11.65 2.39 9.49
CA GLY A 136 -11.19 2.84 8.17
C GLY A 136 -10.01 2.02 7.66
N LEU A 137 -9.80 2.04 6.35
CA LEU A 137 -8.68 1.40 5.67
C LEU A 137 -7.45 2.31 5.68
N ASN A 138 -6.27 1.72 5.85
CA ASN A 138 -5.00 2.44 5.85
C ASN A 138 -4.70 3.04 4.45
N PRO A 139 -4.62 4.38 4.31
CA PRO A 139 -4.28 5.02 3.04
C PRO A 139 -2.79 4.96 2.70
N ARG A 140 -1.93 4.53 3.63
CA ARG A 140 -0.48 4.34 3.41
C ARG A 140 -0.13 2.99 2.76
N SER A 141 -1.11 2.11 2.54
CA SER A 141 -0.88 0.76 1.96
C SER A 141 -0.78 0.73 0.43
N PHE A 142 -0.41 1.86 -0.20
CA PHE A 142 -0.07 1.91 -1.62
C PHE A 142 1.40 1.54 -1.84
N ASP A 143 1.71 1.06 -3.04
CA ASP A 143 3.04 0.54 -3.41
C ASP A 143 3.94 1.55 -4.14
N GLY A 144 3.59 2.84 -4.18
CA GLY A 144 4.29 3.87 -4.94
C GLY A 144 3.91 3.92 -6.42
N ARG A 145 3.12 2.95 -6.90
CA ARG A 145 2.70 2.83 -8.31
C ARG A 145 1.18 2.77 -8.45
N GLY A 146 0.45 3.30 -7.46
CA GLY A 146 -1.01 3.37 -7.51
C GLY A 146 -1.72 2.04 -7.28
N ASN A 147 -1.03 0.98 -6.89
CA ASN A 147 -1.68 -0.26 -6.47
C ASN A 147 -1.87 -0.25 -4.96
N TRP A 148 -2.97 -0.84 -4.50
CA TRP A 148 -3.31 -0.86 -3.09
C TRP A 148 -3.53 -2.29 -2.62
N SER A 149 -3.02 -2.61 -1.43
CA SER A 149 -3.20 -3.92 -0.82
C SER A 149 -3.73 -3.81 0.60
N MET A 150 -4.59 -4.75 0.99
CA MET A 150 -5.02 -4.92 2.37
C MET A 150 -4.96 -6.39 2.78
N GLY A 151 -4.64 -6.62 4.06
CA GLY A 151 -4.80 -7.92 4.70
C GLY A 151 -6.11 -7.96 5.48
N VAL A 152 -6.92 -8.97 5.21
CA VAL A 152 -8.10 -9.35 6.00
C VAL A 152 -7.68 -10.49 6.92
N ARG A 153 -7.95 -10.37 8.22
CA ARG A 153 -7.57 -11.40 9.20
C ARG A 153 -8.51 -12.62 9.20
N GLU A 154 -9.78 -12.40 8.86
CA GLU A 154 -10.83 -13.41 9.02
C GLU A 154 -11.72 -13.42 7.76
N GLN A 155 -11.88 -14.59 7.13
CA GLN A 155 -12.72 -14.73 5.94
C GLN A 155 -14.23 -14.59 6.20
N ILE A 156 -14.65 -14.58 7.47
CA ILE A 156 -16.05 -14.49 7.92
C ILE A 156 -16.73 -13.15 7.61
N ILE A 157 -15.95 -12.15 7.19
CA ILE A 157 -16.47 -10.84 6.79
C ILE A 157 -17.37 -10.96 5.55
N PHE A 158 -17.18 -11.99 4.73
CA PHE A 158 -17.99 -12.26 3.56
C PHE A 158 -19.30 -12.98 3.97
N PRO A 159 -20.48 -12.46 3.59
CA PRO A 159 -21.76 -13.07 3.96
C PRO A 159 -22.01 -14.42 3.29
N GLU A 160 -21.26 -14.74 2.23
CA GLU A 160 -21.38 -15.99 1.50
C GLU A 160 -20.72 -17.17 2.23
N ILE A 161 -19.92 -16.91 3.26
CA ILE A 161 -19.31 -17.95 4.09
C ILE A 161 -20.25 -18.27 5.25
N ASP A 162 -20.66 -19.53 5.35
CA ASP A 162 -21.35 -20.06 6.51
C ASP A 162 -20.36 -20.22 7.67
N TYR A 163 -20.68 -19.65 8.82
CA TYR A 163 -19.85 -19.70 10.02
C TYR A 163 -19.70 -21.12 10.57
N ASP A 164 -20.77 -21.93 10.49
CA ASP A 164 -20.80 -23.27 11.07
C ASP A 164 -19.98 -24.27 10.25
N ALA A 165 -19.75 -23.97 8.97
CA ALA A 165 -18.96 -24.79 8.05
C ALA A 165 -17.46 -24.51 8.12
N ILE A 166 -17.01 -23.56 8.96
CA ILE A 166 -15.59 -23.18 9.05
C ILE A 166 -14.87 -24.09 10.03
N ASP A 167 -13.79 -24.69 9.54
CA ASP A 167 -12.81 -25.45 10.31
C ASP A 167 -11.86 -24.54 11.09
N GLN A 168 -11.28 -23.55 10.41
CA GLN A 168 -10.29 -22.63 10.94
C GLN A 168 -10.46 -21.23 10.34
N VAL A 169 -10.22 -20.21 11.16
CA VAL A 169 -10.16 -18.82 10.71
C VAL A 169 -8.86 -18.61 9.92
N ARG A 170 -9.00 -18.12 8.68
CA ARG A 170 -7.92 -17.89 7.73
C ARG A 170 -7.94 -16.44 7.26
N GLY A 171 -6.76 -15.87 7.12
CA GLY A 171 -6.58 -14.55 6.54
C GLY A 171 -6.65 -14.56 5.02
N LEU A 172 -6.91 -13.40 4.43
CA LEU A 172 -6.96 -13.18 2.99
C LEU A 172 -6.26 -11.85 2.66
N ASP A 173 -5.32 -11.88 1.74
CA ASP A 173 -4.73 -10.68 1.16
C ASP A 173 -5.48 -10.29 -0.10
N ILE A 174 -5.84 -9.02 -0.20
CA ILE A 174 -6.56 -8.44 -1.33
C ILE A 174 -5.67 -7.36 -1.93
N THR A 175 -5.26 -7.54 -3.18
CA THR A 175 -4.48 -6.57 -3.95
C THR A 175 -5.32 -6.04 -5.10
N ILE A 176 -5.54 -4.73 -5.11
CA ILE A 176 -6.21 -4.00 -6.18
C ILE A 176 -5.13 -3.38 -7.07
N THR A 177 -5.04 -3.86 -8.32
CA THR A 177 -4.14 -3.29 -9.32
C THR A 177 -4.89 -2.26 -10.13
N THR A 178 -4.32 -1.06 -10.21
CA THR A 178 -4.85 0.02 -11.02
C THR A 178 -3.89 0.38 -12.14
N SER A 179 -4.36 1.16 -13.11
CA SER A 179 -3.51 1.73 -14.16
C SER A 179 -2.89 3.08 -13.78
N ALA A 180 -3.09 3.55 -12.55
CA ALA A 180 -2.54 4.81 -12.06
C ALA A 180 -1.00 4.75 -12.07
N LYS A 181 -0.35 5.89 -12.24
CA LYS A 181 1.13 5.97 -12.18
C LYS A 181 1.61 6.38 -10.80
N THR A 182 0.78 7.10 -10.05
CA THR A 182 1.10 7.62 -8.73
C THR A 182 0.06 7.17 -7.70
N ASP A 183 0.46 7.19 -6.43
CA ASP A 183 -0.41 6.82 -5.33
C ASP A 183 -1.56 7.81 -5.14
N GLU A 184 -1.36 9.10 -5.46
CA GLU A 184 -2.43 10.11 -5.39
C GLU A 184 -3.56 9.78 -6.38
N GLU A 185 -3.21 9.41 -7.61
CA GLU A 185 -4.18 9.01 -8.64
C GLU A 185 -4.93 7.74 -8.24
N GLY A 186 -4.20 6.72 -7.74
CA GLY A 186 -4.77 5.46 -7.27
C GLY A 186 -5.69 5.66 -6.07
N PHE A 187 -5.27 6.49 -5.11
CA PHE A 187 -6.06 6.86 -3.94
C PHE A 187 -7.33 7.62 -4.33
N ALA A 188 -7.22 8.63 -5.20
CA ALA A 188 -8.37 9.39 -5.68
C ALA A 188 -9.40 8.51 -6.41
N LEU A 189 -8.94 7.54 -7.21
CA LEU A 189 -9.82 6.56 -7.87
C LEU A 189 -10.57 5.71 -6.84
N LEU A 190 -9.87 5.10 -5.89
CA LEU A 190 -10.46 4.22 -4.87
C LEU A 190 -11.40 5.00 -3.93
N LEU A 191 -11.04 6.23 -3.57
CA LEU A 191 -11.88 7.11 -2.77
C LEU A 191 -13.17 7.48 -3.52
N ALA A 192 -13.08 7.83 -4.81
CA ALA A 192 -14.25 8.13 -5.63
C ALA A 192 -15.17 6.91 -5.83
N LEU A 193 -14.61 5.70 -5.83
CA LEU A 193 -15.38 4.46 -5.85
C LEU A 193 -16.14 4.20 -4.54
N GLY A 194 -15.78 4.88 -3.46
CA GLY A 194 -16.43 4.78 -2.14
C GLY A 194 -15.66 3.91 -1.15
N MET A 195 -14.35 3.70 -1.33
CA MET A 195 -13.53 2.99 -0.35
C MET A 195 -13.46 3.77 0.96
N PRO A 196 -13.78 3.14 2.11
CA PRO A 196 -13.76 3.79 3.42
C PRO A 196 -12.34 3.89 3.98
N PHE A 197 -11.58 4.88 3.52
CA PHE A 197 -10.24 5.18 4.01
C PHE A 197 -10.25 5.97 5.33
N GLN A 198 -9.20 5.82 6.13
CA GLN A 198 -8.92 6.69 7.29
C GLN A 198 -8.65 8.13 6.83
N GLU A 199 -8.87 9.09 7.72
CA GLU A 199 -8.57 10.50 7.43
C GLU A 199 -7.07 10.77 7.41
N GLU A 200 -6.31 10.08 8.25
CA GLU A 200 -4.87 10.21 8.41
C GLU A 200 -4.09 9.42 7.35
N GLY A 201 -2.96 9.95 6.88
CA GLY A 201 -2.03 9.27 5.97
C GLY A 201 -2.41 9.28 4.49
N ARG A 202 -3.27 10.22 4.04
CA ARG A 202 -3.72 10.31 2.64
C ARG A 202 -2.59 10.73 1.70
N PRO A 203 -2.31 9.97 0.61
CA PRO A 203 -1.30 10.36 -0.37
C PRO A 203 -1.62 11.73 -0.99
N GLY A 204 -0.67 12.68 -0.91
CA GLY A 204 -0.78 14.01 -1.50
C GLY A 204 -1.38 15.09 -0.58
N GLN A 205 -1.82 14.76 0.64
CA GLN A 205 -2.00 15.75 1.71
C GLN A 205 -0.80 15.64 2.64
N VAL A 206 -0.08 16.75 2.83
CA VAL A 206 0.95 16.84 3.88
C VAL A 206 0.23 16.64 5.21
N ASP A 207 0.55 15.54 5.87
CA ASP A 207 0.01 15.18 7.17
C ASP A 207 0.82 16.00 8.18
N GLU A 208 0.47 17.28 8.35
CA GLU A 208 1.22 18.24 9.19
C GLU A 208 1.46 17.68 10.61
N ALA A 209 0.53 16.85 11.11
CA ALA A 209 0.67 16.15 12.37
C ALA A 209 1.75 15.04 12.35
N ALA A 210 1.85 14.27 11.27
CA ALA A 210 2.85 13.22 11.14
C ALA A 210 4.25 13.79 10.87
N GLU A 211 4.34 14.88 10.10
CA GLU A 211 5.59 15.63 9.94
C GLU A 211 6.05 16.22 11.28
N ALA A 212 5.13 16.80 12.06
CA ALA A 212 5.44 17.29 13.40
C ALA A 212 5.89 16.18 14.36
N GLU A 213 5.21 15.02 14.39
CA GLU A 213 5.64 13.87 15.20
C GLU A 213 7.00 13.31 14.76
N GLU A 214 7.27 13.27 13.45
CA GLU A 214 8.54 12.79 12.91
C GLU A 214 9.68 13.79 13.16
N GLU A 215 9.42 15.09 13.06
CA GLU A 215 10.34 16.16 13.44
C GLU A 215 10.63 16.16 14.95
N GLU A 216 9.60 15.97 15.79
CA GLU A 216 9.76 15.85 17.24
C GLU A 216 10.61 14.63 17.60
N ARG A 217 10.35 13.46 17.01
CA ARG A 217 11.19 12.26 17.19
C ARG A 217 12.62 12.48 16.71
N ARG A 218 12.84 13.12 15.56
CA ARG A 218 14.19 13.46 15.07
C ARG A 218 14.89 14.45 16.00
N HIS A 219 14.18 15.42 16.56
CA HIS A 219 14.72 16.37 17.52
C HIS A 219 15.05 15.69 18.86
N GLU A 220 14.23 14.75 19.33
CA GLU A 220 14.47 13.98 20.54
C GLU A 220 15.68 13.04 20.37
N GLU A 221 15.75 12.30 19.26
CA GLU A 221 16.91 11.47 18.90
C GLU A 221 18.20 12.30 18.75
N ALA A 222 18.12 13.49 18.16
CA ALA A 222 19.27 14.39 18.04
C ALA A 222 19.75 14.92 19.39
N ARG A 223 18.82 15.26 20.30
CA ARG A 223 19.14 15.69 21.67
C ARG A 223 19.77 14.55 22.47
N ALA A 224 19.20 13.35 22.41
CA ALA A 224 19.74 12.17 23.08
C ALA A 224 21.14 11.81 22.57
N ARG A 225 21.38 11.94 21.25
CA ARG A 225 22.70 11.73 20.66
C ARG A 225 23.72 12.79 21.12
N ALA A 226 23.32 14.06 21.16
CA ALA A 226 24.17 15.13 21.64
C ALA A 226 24.51 14.97 23.13
N GLU A 227 23.54 14.57 23.96
CA GLU A 227 23.75 14.29 25.38
C GLU A 227 24.68 13.09 25.59
N ALA A 228 24.51 12.01 24.82
CA ALA A 228 25.40 10.86 24.85
C ALA A 228 26.84 11.19 24.39
N GLU A 229 26.98 12.04 23.36
CA GLU A 229 28.27 12.52 22.88
C GLU A 229 28.96 13.43 23.91
N GLN A 230 28.20 14.33 24.55
CA GLN A 230 28.68 15.18 25.63
C GLN A 230 29.13 14.34 26.84
N ALA A 231 28.34 13.34 27.24
CA ALA A 231 28.68 12.43 28.33
C ALA A 231 29.92 11.58 28.02
N ALA A 232 30.08 11.12 26.77
CA ALA A 232 31.28 10.40 26.33
C ALA A 232 32.52 11.31 26.31
N LEU A 233 32.38 12.56 25.89
CA LEU A 233 33.46 13.55 25.95
C LEU A 233 33.87 13.86 27.38
N ASP A 234 32.91 13.96 28.30
CA ASP A 234 33.19 14.24 29.71
C ASP A 234 33.83 13.02 30.39
N GLN A 235 33.44 11.78 30.05
CA GLN A 235 34.16 10.57 30.44
C GLN A 235 35.59 10.53 29.89
N LEU A 236 35.81 10.87 28.62
CA LEU A 236 37.15 10.93 28.02
C LEU A 236 38.04 11.99 28.68
N LYS A 237 37.47 13.12 29.13
CA LYS A 237 38.19 14.15 29.89
C LYS A 237 38.55 13.68 31.31
N GLU A 238 37.69 12.90 31.95
CA GLU A 238 37.95 12.30 33.27
C GLU A 238 39.01 11.18 33.20
N GLU A 239 38.95 10.34 32.16
CA GLU A 239 39.88 9.22 31.96
C GLU A 239 41.25 9.68 31.45
N ASN A 240 41.34 10.81 30.75
CA ASN A 240 42.60 11.33 30.20
C ASN A 240 42.79 12.85 30.43
N PRO A 241 43.05 13.26 31.68
CA PRO A 241 43.15 14.68 32.06
C PRO A 241 44.40 15.39 31.49
N GLU A 242 45.41 14.64 31.02
CA GLU A 242 46.64 15.20 30.45
C GLU A 242 46.46 15.70 29.00
N ALA A 243 45.46 15.19 28.26
CA ALA A 243 45.26 15.50 26.84
C ALA A 243 44.59 16.87 26.56
N TYR A 244 44.01 17.51 27.58
CA TYR A 244 43.27 18.78 27.45
C TYR A 244 43.85 19.94 28.28
N GLN A 245 45.05 19.78 28.86
CA GLN A 245 45.76 20.91 29.44
C GLN A 245 46.20 21.84 28.32
N LYS A 246 45.60 23.03 28.28
CA LYS A 246 45.96 24.10 27.34
C LYS A 246 47.43 24.45 27.60
N PRO A 247 48.36 24.30 26.63
CA PRO A 247 49.76 24.63 26.88
C PRO A 247 49.87 26.12 27.19
N GLU A 248 50.39 26.45 28.37
CA GLU A 248 50.68 27.82 28.77
C GLU A 248 51.71 28.41 27.81
N ARG A 249 51.34 29.47 27.09
CA ARG A 249 52.28 30.25 26.28
C ARG A 249 53.11 31.08 27.27
N PRO A 250 54.46 30.95 27.31
CA PRO A 250 55.27 31.74 28.23
C PRO A 250 55.16 33.23 27.87
N GLU A 251 54.88 34.05 28.89
CA GLU A 251 54.81 35.51 28.80
C GLU A 251 56.24 36.09 28.72
N GLU A 252 56.62 36.65 27.57
CA GLU A 252 57.79 37.52 27.44
C GLU A 252 57.40 38.94 27.88
N GLY A 253 58.20 39.50 28.79
CA GLY A 253 57.88 40.66 29.61
C GLY A 253 57.76 42.00 28.91
N ASP A 254 57.06 42.91 29.60
CA ASP A 254 56.95 44.34 29.31
C ASP A 254 58.32 45.03 29.31
N GLU A 255 58.67 45.72 28.22
CA GLU A 255 59.47 46.94 28.29
C GLU A 255 59.03 47.95 27.21
N ALA A 256 58.89 49.19 27.66
CA ALA A 256 58.22 50.32 27.01
C ALA A 256 58.90 50.83 25.73
N ALA A 257 58.13 51.46 24.84
CA ALA A 257 58.35 52.84 24.37
C ALA A 257 57.44 53.21 23.18
N ASP A 258 56.88 54.42 23.29
CA ASP A 258 56.66 55.42 22.23
C ASP A 258 55.84 55.10 20.97
N GLY A 259 54.98 56.07 20.64
CA GLY A 259 54.90 56.56 19.27
C GLY A 259 53.57 56.34 18.54
N GLU A 260 52.73 57.38 18.62
CA GLU A 260 52.18 58.03 17.43
C GLU A 260 51.29 57.21 16.48
N THR A 261 49.98 57.42 16.61
CA THR A 261 49.03 57.28 15.48
C THR A 261 49.40 58.24 14.34
N PRO A 262 49.34 57.76 13.09
CA PRO A 262 48.67 58.59 12.08
C PRO A 262 47.64 57.81 11.25
N ALA A 263 46.62 58.56 10.85
CA ALA A 263 45.55 58.17 9.95
C ALA A 263 45.94 58.29 8.47
N SER A 264 45.31 57.47 7.61
CA SER A 264 44.82 57.83 6.25
C SER A 264 43.99 56.64 5.73
N LYS A 265 42.67 56.74 5.52
CA LYS A 265 41.93 57.28 4.35
C LYS A 265 42.46 56.73 3.02
N THR A 266 41.65 56.09 2.17
CA THR A 266 40.75 56.72 1.16
C THR A 266 39.91 55.58 0.54
N GLU A 267 38.56 55.60 0.57
CA GLU A 267 37.60 55.97 -0.51
C GLU A 267 37.90 55.30 -1.87
N GLU A 268 36.99 54.71 -2.66
CA GLU A 268 35.66 55.10 -3.21
C GLU A 268 34.99 53.77 -3.69
N GLY A 269 33.69 53.57 -3.93
CA GLY A 269 32.61 54.42 -4.45
C GLY A 269 31.98 53.77 -5.71
N SER A 270 30.65 53.88 -5.86
CA SER A 270 29.78 53.57 -7.04
C SER A 270 29.48 52.09 -7.32
N GLU A 271 28.28 51.66 -7.74
CA GLU A 271 26.94 52.23 -7.94
C GLU A 271 25.96 51.03 -7.93
#